data_AF-A0A914HNE7-F1
#
_entry.id   AF-A0A914HNE7-F1
#
_cell.length_a   1.000
_cell.length_b   1.000
_cell.length_c   1.000
_cell.angle_alpha   90.00
_cell.angle_beta   90.00
_cell.angle_gamma   90.00
#
_symmetry.space_group_name_H-M   'P 1'
#
loop_
_entity.id
_entity.type
_entity.pdbx_description
1 polymer ?
#
loop_
_entity_poly.entity_id
_entity_poly.type
_entity_poly.pdbx_seq_one_letter_code
_entity_poly.pdbx_strand_id
1 'polypeptide(L)'
;MNFPYFLPIVFALFTTPRAFAKTFFSCDDKWSKFGINCYKVFTFYGPYGDGFADSKGAKTRCEALDANLASIHGPKESQHVNALIRKSYEQCRQDGVPWCCDSYVHDGYWIGMTLARADNGTILSAKWSDGTKINYGHPLKTADQAPWYTPEHRPVQEAKASNNVCVFILLTNSGIGWADFDCDLAKIGGYVCKKKAQKAVDEG
;
A
#
# COMPACT_ATOMS: atom_id res chain seq x y z
N MET A 1 -34.05 -35.58 71.38
CA MET A 1 -34.63 -34.94 70.18
C MET A 1 -34.11 -33.51 70.11
N ASN A 2 -33.29 -33.19 69.11
CA ASN A 2 -33.10 -31.89 68.45
C ASN A 2 -31.77 -31.90 67.67
N PHE A 3 -31.89 -32.01 66.35
CA PHE A 3 -30.80 -31.81 65.39
C PHE A 3 -30.75 -30.32 65.01
N PRO A 4 -29.60 -29.64 65.03
CA PRO A 4 -29.41 -28.43 64.25
C PRO A 4 -28.81 -28.78 62.88
N TYR A 5 -29.57 -28.46 61.84
CA TYR A 5 -29.15 -28.51 60.44
C TYR A 5 -28.05 -27.48 60.17
N PHE A 6 -26.85 -27.95 59.81
CA PHE A 6 -25.83 -27.10 59.18
C PHE A 6 -26.05 -27.12 57.66
N LEU A 7 -26.45 -25.97 57.11
CA LEU A 7 -26.45 -25.72 55.67
C LEU A 7 -25.00 -25.49 55.19
N PRO A 8 -24.50 -26.22 54.18
CA PRO A 8 -23.23 -25.88 53.55
C PRO A 8 -23.41 -24.67 52.64
N ILE A 9 -22.64 -23.60 52.91
CA ILE A 9 -22.48 -22.47 52.00
C ILE A 9 -21.70 -22.95 50.77
N VAL A 10 -22.40 -23.13 49.65
CA VAL A 10 -21.77 -23.38 48.36
C VAL A 10 -21.20 -22.06 47.84
N PHE A 11 -19.89 -21.87 47.96
CA PHE A 11 -19.17 -20.81 47.25
C PHE A 11 -19.19 -21.13 45.75
N ALA A 12 -20.13 -20.52 45.02
CA ALA A 12 -20.05 -20.47 43.57
C ALA A 12 -18.83 -19.63 43.17
N LEU A 13 -17.77 -20.28 42.69
CA LEU A 13 -16.67 -19.63 42.00
C LEU A 13 -17.23 -19.04 40.70
N PHE A 14 -17.56 -17.74 40.72
CA PHE A 14 -17.81 -16.98 39.51
C PHE A 14 -16.50 -16.88 38.73
N THR A 15 -16.27 -17.81 37.81
CA THR A 15 -15.26 -17.61 36.77
C THR A 15 -15.77 -16.49 35.89
N THR A 16 -15.32 -15.26 36.14
CA THR A 16 -15.55 -14.14 35.23
C THR A 16 -15.05 -14.56 33.84
N PRO A 17 -15.90 -14.55 32.79
CA PRO A 17 -15.43 -14.80 31.45
C PRO A 17 -14.36 -13.75 31.15
N ARG A 18 -13.16 -14.22 30.76
CA ARG A 18 -12.05 -13.37 30.35
C ARG A 18 -12.56 -12.57 29.15
N ALA A 19 -12.99 -11.32 29.40
CA ALA A 19 -13.44 -10.43 28.35
C ALA A 19 -12.29 -10.32 27.36
N PHE A 20 -12.52 -10.78 26.13
CA PHE A 20 -11.59 -10.55 25.03
C PHE A 20 -11.53 -9.04 24.83
N ALA A 21 -10.51 -8.40 25.40
CA ALA A 21 -10.21 -7.00 25.11
C ALA A 21 -10.03 -6.88 23.60
N LYS A 22 -10.99 -6.23 22.93
CA LYS A 22 -10.88 -5.93 21.50
C LYS A 22 -9.69 -5.02 21.36
N THR A 23 -8.61 -5.54 20.78
CA THR A 23 -7.46 -4.71 20.46
C THR A 23 -7.84 -3.78 19.32
N PHE A 24 -8.04 -2.51 19.62
CA PHE A 24 -8.30 -1.50 18.62
C PHE A 24 -6.97 -1.05 18.00
N PHE A 25 -6.99 -0.82 16.70
CA PHE A 25 -5.85 -0.30 15.95
C PHE A 25 -6.27 1.00 15.27
N SER A 26 -5.47 2.05 15.39
CA SER A 26 -5.73 3.36 14.78
C SER A 26 -4.61 3.75 13.81
N CYS A 27 -4.96 4.64 12.88
CA CYS A 27 -4.03 5.29 11.98
C CYS A 27 -4.02 6.78 12.30
N ASP A 28 -2.86 7.41 12.16
CA ASP A 28 -2.75 8.87 12.31
C ASP A 28 -3.64 9.60 11.31
N ASP A 29 -3.92 10.88 11.58
CA ASP A 29 -4.68 11.73 10.68
C ASP A 29 -4.14 11.69 9.25
N LYS A 30 -5.05 11.64 8.28
CA LYS A 30 -4.77 11.55 6.82
C LYS A 30 -4.14 10.23 6.37
N TRP A 31 -4.06 9.22 7.23
CA TRP A 31 -3.77 7.84 6.81
C TRP A 31 -5.07 7.03 6.72
N SER A 32 -5.15 6.19 5.70
CA SER A 32 -6.28 5.30 5.47
C SER A 32 -5.99 3.91 6.04
N LYS A 33 -6.91 3.37 6.85
CA LYS A 33 -6.78 2.05 7.47
C LYS A 33 -7.26 0.94 6.53
N PHE A 34 -6.47 -0.11 6.40
CA PHE A 34 -6.90 -1.39 5.82
C PHE A 34 -6.28 -2.56 6.60
N GLY A 35 -7.13 -3.35 7.25
CA GLY A 35 -6.70 -4.40 8.18
C GLY A 35 -5.89 -3.82 9.35
N ILE A 36 -4.65 -4.30 9.51
CA ILE A 36 -3.69 -3.86 10.54
C ILE A 36 -2.67 -2.85 10.02
N ASN A 37 -2.87 -2.33 8.80
CA ASN A 37 -1.94 -1.39 8.18
C ASN A 37 -2.64 -0.05 7.90
N CYS A 38 -1.83 0.99 7.79
CA CYS A 38 -2.19 2.36 7.43
C CYS A 38 -1.49 2.71 6.12
N TYR A 39 -2.22 3.34 5.20
CA TYR A 39 -1.75 3.73 3.87
C TYR A 39 -1.89 5.23 3.68
N LYS A 40 -0.95 5.84 2.98
CA LYS A 40 -1.04 7.24 2.59
C LYS A 40 -0.51 7.40 1.17
N VAL A 41 -1.30 8.06 0.34
CA VAL A 41 -0.94 8.38 -1.04
C VAL A 41 -0.38 9.79 -1.04
N PHE A 42 0.82 9.93 -1.58
CA PHE A 42 1.47 11.21 -1.84
C PHE A 42 1.42 11.44 -3.33
N THR A 43 0.91 12.60 -3.73
CA THR A 43 0.81 12.98 -5.13
C THR A 43 1.61 14.24 -5.38
N PHE A 44 1.92 14.46 -6.64
CA PHE A 44 2.48 15.71 -7.13
C PHE A 44 1.56 16.94 -6.94
N TYR A 45 0.31 16.75 -6.53
CA TYR A 45 -0.67 17.82 -6.38
C TYR A 45 -0.97 18.15 -4.92
N GLY A 46 -0.69 19.41 -4.58
CA GLY A 46 -0.90 20.01 -3.25
C GLY A 46 0.14 21.11 -3.01
N PRO A 47 0.05 21.86 -1.90
CA PRO A 47 1.05 22.88 -1.52
C PRO A 47 2.46 22.32 -1.25
N TYR A 48 2.67 21.02 -1.50
CA TYR A 48 3.83 20.28 -1.05
C TYR A 48 4.82 19.95 -2.15
N GLY A 49 4.46 19.76 -3.42
CA GLY A 49 5.43 19.31 -4.45
C GLY A 49 6.19 18.00 -4.11
N ASP A 50 5.89 17.40 -2.95
CA ASP A 50 6.58 16.29 -2.29
C ASP A 50 6.19 14.94 -2.89
N GLY A 51 5.41 14.95 -3.98
CA GLY A 51 5.09 13.76 -4.77
C GLY A 51 6.15 13.41 -5.80
N PHE A 52 6.88 14.41 -6.33
CA PHE A 52 7.96 14.15 -7.27
C PHE A 52 9.15 13.53 -6.55
N ALA A 53 9.35 12.25 -6.81
CA ALA A 53 10.51 11.50 -6.38
C ALA A 53 10.75 10.35 -7.34
N ASP A 54 12.02 10.02 -7.52
CA ASP A 54 12.39 8.70 -7.98
C ASP A 54 12.01 7.65 -6.90
N SER A 55 12.13 6.37 -7.24
CA SER A 55 11.74 5.31 -6.30
C SER A 55 12.52 5.40 -4.98
N LYS A 56 13.80 5.80 -5.05
CA LYS A 56 14.66 5.96 -3.87
C LYS A 56 14.19 7.11 -2.97
N GLY A 57 13.90 8.27 -3.54
CA GLY A 57 13.40 9.44 -2.82
C GLY A 57 12.03 9.17 -2.19
N ALA A 58 11.15 8.47 -2.92
CA ALA A 58 9.85 8.04 -2.41
C ALA A 58 10.01 7.11 -1.19
N LYS A 59 10.94 6.16 -1.27
CA LYS A 59 11.30 5.28 -0.15
C LYS A 59 11.78 6.08 1.07
N THR A 60 12.76 6.98 0.89
CA THR A 60 13.27 7.83 1.97
C THR A 60 12.16 8.65 2.63
N ARG A 61 11.21 9.19 1.85
CA ARG A 61 10.07 9.96 2.38
C ARG A 61 9.10 9.09 3.18
N CYS A 62 8.86 7.84 2.78
CA CYS A 62 8.08 6.91 3.59
C CYS A 62 8.82 6.54 4.90
N GLU A 63 10.13 6.30 4.84
CA GLU A 63 10.95 5.96 6.01
C GLU A 63 10.95 7.09 7.05
N ALA A 64 10.98 8.34 6.60
CA ALA A 64 10.86 9.52 7.48
C ALA A 64 9.52 9.60 8.25
N LEU A 65 8.53 8.77 7.90
CA LEU A 65 7.20 8.68 8.53
C LEU A 65 6.97 7.34 9.26
N ASP A 66 8.06 6.63 9.59
CA ASP A 66 8.05 5.27 10.15
C ASP A 66 7.25 4.28 9.27
N ALA A 67 7.34 4.47 7.96
CA ALA A 67 6.65 3.68 6.95
C ALA A 67 7.62 3.12 5.91
N ASN A 68 7.11 2.25 5.05
CA ASN A 68 7.80 1.80 3.85
C ASN A 68 6.97 2.15 2.62
N LEU A 69 7.57 2.12 1.44
CA LEU A 69 6.77 2.02 0.21
C LEU A 69 5.85 0.80 0.29
N ALA A 70 4.61 0.95 -0.19
CA ALA A 70 3.57 -0.03 0.04
C ALA A 70 3.90 -1.38 -0.60
N SER A 71 3.94 -2.43 0.22
CA SER A 71 3.76 -3.81 -0.21
C SER A 71 2.27 -4.15 -0.32
N ILE A 72 1.88 -4.98 -1.29
CA ILE A 72 0.48 -5.37 -1.53
C ILE A 72 0.38 -6.89 -1.61
N HIS A 73 -0.48 -7.48 -0.77
CA HIS A 73 -0.52 -8.91 -0.49
C HIS A 73 -1.85 -9.58 -0.84
N GLY A 74 -2.74 -8.89 -1.54
CA GLY A 74 -3.97 -9.47 -2.01
C GLY A 74 -4.86 -8.51 -2.80
N PRO A 75 -5.90 -9.04 -3.46
CA PRO A 75 -6.77 -8.25 -4.32
C PRO A 75 -7.54 -7.16 -3.58
N LYS A 76 -8.01 -7.42 -2.35
CA LYS A 76 -8.74 -6.42 -1.54
C LYS A 76 -7.84 -5.27 -1.08
N GLU A 77 -6.58 -5.57 -0.75
CA GLU A 77 -5.58 -4.55 -0.42
C GLU A 77 -5.24 -3.70 -1.65
N SER A 78 -5.06 -4.35 -2.80
CA SER A 78 -4.87 -3.68 -4.10
C SER A 78 -6.03 -2.75 -4.43
N GLN A 79 -7.28 -3.21 -4.29
CA GLN A 79 -8.49 -2.40 -4.47
C GLN A 79 -8.53 -1.20 -3.53
N HIS A 80 -8.16 -1.37 -2.26
CA HIS A 80 -8.08 -0.27 -1.31
C HIS A 80 -7.08 0.79 -1.74
N VAL A 81 -5.85 0.40 -2.08
CA VAL A 81 -4.80 1.33 -2.55
C VAL A 81 -5.24 2.03 -3.84
N ASN A 82 -5.82 1.30 -4.80
CA ASN A 82 -6.34 1.85 -6.03
C ASN A 82 -7.45 2.89 -5.79
N ALA A 83 -8.32 2.67 -4.81
CA ALA A 83 -9.35 3.63 -4.44
C ALA A 83 -8.76 4.92 -3.85
N LEU A 84 -7.69 4.81 -3.06
CA LEU A 84 -6.98 5.99 -2.54
C LEU A 84 -6.33 6.82 -3.65
N ILE A 85 -5.69 6.14 -4.61
CA ILE A 85 -5.09 6.77 -5.79
C ILE A 85 -6.16 7.50 -6.60
N ARG A 86 -7.27 6.83 -6.93
CA ARG A 86 -8.40 7.43 -7.67
C ARG A 86 -8.98 8.64 -6.96
N LYS A 87 -9.24 8.52 -5.65
CA LYS A 87 -9.73 9.64 -4.84
C LYS A 87 -8.78 10.84 -4.91
N SER A 88 -7.47 10.58 -4.84
CA SER A 88 -6.49 11.67 -4.90
C SER A 88 -6.42 12.33 -6.27
N TYR A 89 -6.56 11.55 -7.34
CA TYR A 89 -6.64 12.05 -8.72
C TYR A 89 -7.96 12.80 -9.00
N GLU A 90 -9.07 12.38 -8.39
CA GLU A 90 -10.35 13.09 -8.51
C GLU A 90 -10.34 14.42 -7.77
N GLN A 91 -9.72 14.49 -6.59
CA GLN A 91 -9.51 15.72 -5.83
C GLN A 91 -8.67 16.72 -6.63
N CYS A 92 -7.50 16.25 -7.09
CA CYS A 92 -6.93 16.56 -8.40
C CYS A 92 -7.73 17.53 -9.31
N ARG A 93 -8.57 16.87 -10.09
CA ARG A 93 -9.44 17.47 -11.09
C ARG A 93 -10.43 18.49 -10.51
N GLN A 94 -10.95 18.25 -9.30
CA GLN A 94 -11.90 19.16 -8.64
C GLN A 94 -11.25 20.49 -8.25
N ASP A 95 -9.98 20.46 -7.83
CA ASP A 95 -9.23 21.66 -7.45
C ASP A 95 -8.80 22.50 -8.67
N GLY A 96 -9.12 22.06 -9.89
CA GLY A 96 -8.92 22.82 -11.12
C GLY A 96 -7.45 22.99 -11.52
N VAL A 97 -6.56 22.15 -11.00
CA VAL A 97 -5.13 22.21 -11.30
C VAL A 97 -4.91 21.80 -12.77
N PRO A 98 -4.36 22.68 -13.63
CA PRO A 98 -4.32 22.44 -15.08
C PRO A 98 -3.61 21.14 -15.49
N TRP A 99 -2.56 20.78 -14.77
CA TRP A 99 -1.73 19.61 -15.07
C TRP A 99 -2.42 18.29 -14.71
N CYS A 100 -3.44 18.32 -13.81
CA CYS A 100 -4.24 17.13 -13.42
C CYS A 100 -5.09 16.59 -14.58
N CYS A 101 -5.25 17.41 -15.62
CA CYS A 101 -6.01 17.11 -16.81
C CYS A 101 -5.10 16.96 -18.05
N ASP A 102 -3.78 17.12 -17.90
CA ASP A 102 -2.84 17.03 -19.00
C ASP A 102 -2.36 15.58 -19.16
N SER A 103 -2.72 14.96 -20.28
CA SER A 103 -2.57 13.54 -20.58
C SER A 103 -1.13 13.02 -20.65
N TYR A 104 -0.15 13.89 -20.40
CA TYR A 104 1.28 13.61 -20.57
C TYR A 104 2.06 13.43 -19.25
N VAL A 105 1.52 13.83 -18.10
CA VAL A 105 2.20 13.57 -16.81
C VAL A 105 1.73 12.22 -16.28
N HIS A 106 2.61 11.23 -16.34
CA HIS A 106 2.33 9.85 -15.97
C HIS A 106 1.74 9.73 -14.55
N ASP A 107 0.46 9.32 -14.46
CA ASP A 107 -0.26 9.00 -13.21
C ASP A 107 0.23 7.69 -12.58
N GLY A 108 1.55 7.53 -12.48
CA GLY A 108 2.19 6.43 -11.79
C GLY A 108 2.37 6.75 -10.32
N TYR A 109 2.23 5.74 -9.47
CA TYR A 109 2.44 5.83 -8.03
C TYR A 109 3.41 4.74 -7.59
N TRP A 110 4.62 5.10 -7.19
CA TRP A 110 5.60 4.13 -6.73
C TRP A 110 5.06 3.27 -5.58
N ILE A 111 5.30 1.97 -5.69
CA ILE A 111 5.07 0.98 -4.64
C ILE A 111 6.39 0.27 -4.31
N GLY A 112 6.40 -0.54 -3.27
CA GLY A 112 7.64 -1.08 -2.71
C GLY A 112 8.31 -2.19 -3.52
N MET A 113 7.82 -2.54 -4.72
CA MET A 113 8.38 -3.68 -5.45
C MET A 113 9.54 -3.23 -6.34
N THR A 114 10.64 -3.98 -6.23
CA THR A 114 11.81 -3.87 -7.12
C THR A 114 12.02 -5.18 -7.85
N LEU A 115 12.45 -5.09 -9.11
CA LEU A 115 12.72 -6.22 -9.99
C LEU A 115 14.19 -6.18 -10.42
N ALA A 116 14.80 -7.36 -10.52
CA ALA A 116 16.07 -7.52 -11.22
C ALA A 116 15.79 -8.06 -12.63
N ARG A 117 16.47 -7.51 -13.64
CA ARG A 117 16.40 -7.98 -15.03
C ARG A 117 17.73 -8.47 -15.55
N ALA A 118 17.66 -9.44 -16.45
CA ALA A 118 18.76 -9.77 -17.36
C ALA A 118 18.78 -8.77 -18.52
N ASP A 119 19.91 -8.70 -19.24
CA ASP A 119 20.10 -7.80 -20.38
C ASP A 119 19.07 -8.02 -21.51
N ASN A 120 18.50 -9.24 -21.61
CA ASN A 120 17.45 -9.58 -22.56
C ASN A 120 16.03 -9.18 -22.10
N GLY A 121 15.91 -8.44 -20.99
CA GLY A 121 14.65 -7.98 -20.41
C GLY A 121 13.91 -8.99 -19.53
N THR A 122 14.42 -10.23 -19.41
CA THR A 122 13.81 -11.27 -18.56
C THR A 122 13.88 -10.86 -17.10
N ILE A 123 12.76 -10.93 -16.39
CA ILE A 123 12.71 -10.71 -14.94
C ILE A 123 13.39 -11.91 -14.26
N LEU A 124 14.42 -11.65 -13.46
CA LEU A 124 15.18 -12.65 -12.71
C LEU A 124 14.68 -12.82 -11.29
N SER A 125 14.31 -11.72 -10.65
CA SER A 125 13.80 -11.72 -9.28
C SER A 125 12.89 -10.53 -9.01
N ALA A 126 12.09 -10.65 -7.96
CA ALA A 126 11.25 -9.59 -7.44
C ALA A 126 11.30 -9.60 -5.90
N LYS A 127 11.26 -8.43 -5.28
CA LYS A 127 11.19 -8.29 -3.82
C LYS A 127 10.42 -7.03 -3.41
N TRP A 128 9.76 -7.10 -2.27
CA TRP A 128 9.24 -5.92 -1.59
C TRP A 128 10.35 -5.24 -0.78
N SER A 129 10.35 -3.91 -0.75
CA SER A 129 11.31 -3.07 -0.04
C SER A 129 11.21 -3.21 1.48
N ASP A 130 10.05 -3.62 2.00
CA ASP A 130 9.81 -3.89 3.41
C ASP A 130 10.18 -5.34 3.83
N GLY A 131 10.73 -6.15 2.91
CA GLY A 131 11.16 -7.52 3.16
C GLY A 131 10.03 -8.55 3.27
N THR A 132 8.77 -8.15 3.07
CA THR A 132 7.64 -9.08 3.11
C THR A 132 7.66 -10.07 1.94
N LYS A 133 7.02 -11.23 2.13
CA LYS A 133 6.90 -12.25 1.07
C LYS A 133 5.94 -11.80 -0.03
N ILE A 134 6.28 -12.05 -1.29
CA ILE A 134 5.39 -11.84 -2.44
C ILE A 134 4.39 -12.99 -2.52
N ASN A 135 3.14 -12.71 -2.23
CA ASN A 135 2.01 -13.65 -2.31
C ASN A 135 0.88 -13.17 -3.24
N TYR A 136 1.04 -11.98 -3.85
CA TYR A 136 0.11 -11.38 -4.80
C TYR A 136 0.89 -10.58 -5.84
N GLY A 137 0.44 -10.61 -7.10
CA GLY A 137 1.08 -9.89 -8.20
C GLY A 137 2.51 -10.34 -8.52
N HIS A 138 2.85 -11.61 -8.28
CA HIS A 138 4.19 -12.12 -8.51
C HIS A 138 4.52 -12.14 -10.01
N PRO A 139 5.49 -11.35 -10.51
CA PRO A 139 5.70 -11.16 -11.95
C PRO A 139 6.17 -12.42 -12.69
N LEU A 140 6.76 -13.38 -11.98
CA LEU A 140 7.19 -14.67 -12.54
C LEU A 140 6.12 -15.77 -12.50
N LYS A 141 4.93 -15.51 -11.93
CA LYS A 141 3.84 -16.50 -11.87
C LYS A 141 2.80 -16.16 -12.93
N THR A 142 2.49 -17.12 -13.78
CA THR A 142 1.67 -16.95 -14.99
C THR A 142 0.16 -16.98 -14.77
N ALA A 143 -0.32 -17.27 -13.56
CA ALA A 143 -1.72 -17.69 -13.38
C ALA A 143 -2.76 -16.57 -13.53
N ASP A 144 -2.42 -15.31 -13.24
CA ASP A 144 -3.29 -14.17 -13.52
C ASP A 144 -2.40 -12.94 -13.67
N GLN A 145 -2.43 -12.30 -14.84
CA GLN A 145 -1.67 -11.08 -15.10
C GLN A 145 -2.11 -9.93 -14.18
N ALA A 146 -3.25 -10.02 -13.51
CA ALA A 146 -3.64 -9.06 -12.49
C ALA A 146 -2.63 -9.05 -11.33
N PRO A 147 -2.15 -7.87 -10.88
CA PRO A 147 -2.62 -6.53 -11.22
C PRO A 147 -1.80 -5.82 -12.33
N TRP A 148 -0.90 -6.50 -13.03
CA TRP A 148 -0.02 -5.94 -14.06
C TRP A 148 -0.77 -5.50 -15.32
N TYR A 149 -0.36 -4.38 -15.90
CA TYR A 149 -0.73 -4.04 -17.27
C TYR A 149 -0.05 -4.99 -18.26
N THR A 150 -0.83 -5.46 -19.23
CA THR A 150 -0.31 -6.26 -20.33
C THR A 150 0.54 -5.39 -21.27
N PRO A 151 1.50 -5.98 -22.01
CA PRO A 151 2.36 -5.25 -22.95
C PRO A 151 1.60 -4.36 -23.95
N GLU A 152 0.37 -4.73 -24.31
CA GLU A 152 -0.54 -3.97 -25.20
C GLU A 152 -0.97 -2.61 -24.62
N HIS A 153 -0.84 -2.43 -23.30
CA HIS A 153 -1.25 -1.23 -22.57
C HIS A 153 -0.08 -0.49 -21.90
N ARG A 154 1.17 -0.88 -22.17
CA ARG A 154 2.34 -0.17 -21.64
C ARG A 154 2.50 1.16 -22.37
N PRO A 155 2.68 2.30 -21.66
CA PRO A 155 3.12 3.53 -22.30
C PRO A 155 4.42 3.26 -23.06
N VAL A 156 4.41 3.51 -24.36
CA VAL A 156 5.57 3.36 -25.24
C VAL A 156 6.59 4.41 -24.87
N GLN A 157 7.56 4.06 -24.01
CA GLN A 157 8.83 4.77 -23.89
C GLN A 157 9.95 3.75 -23.81
N GLU A 158 10.97 3.99 -24.62
CA GLU A 158 12.12 3.13 -24.84
C GLU A 158 12.75 2.73 -23.51
N ALA A 159 12.64 1.43 -23.20
CA ALA A 159 13.38 0.84 -22.11
C ALA A 159 14.87 0.98 -22.43
N LYS A 160 15.54 1.97 -21.84
CA LYS A 160 16.95 1.76 -21.50
C LYS A 160 16.99 0.48 -20.69
N ALA A 161 17.84 -0.46 -21.11
CA ALA A 161 18.10 -1.69 -20.38
C ALA A 161 18.69 -1.32 -19.01
N SER A 162 17.81 -1.06 -18.04
CA SER A 162 18.18 -0.87 -16.65
C SER A 162 17.99 -2.20 -15.95
N ASN A 163 19.06 -2.67 -15.31
CA ASN A 163 19.05 -3.92 -14.56
C ASN A 163 18.30 -3.78 -13.23
N ASN A 164 17.98 -2.53 -12.82
CA ASN A 164 17.21 -2.18 -11.63
C ASN A 164 15.90 -1.50 -12.04
N VAL A 165 14.81 -2.23 -11.93
CA VAL A 165 13.49 -1.74 -12.33
C VAL A 165 12.59 -1.68 -11.11
N CYS A 166 11.84 -0.60 -10.98
CA CYS A 166 10.91 -0.38 -9.88
C CYS A 166 9.48 -0.43 -10.39
N VAL A 167 8.56 -0.78 -9.51
CA VAL A 167 7.15 -0.97 -9.85
C VAL A 167 6.31 0.18 -9.33
N PHE A 168 5.37 0.64 -10.13
CA PHE A 168 4.40 1.65 -9.78
C PHE A 168 2.99 1.21 -10.20
N ILE A 169 1.99 1.77 -9.53
CA ILE A 169 0.59 1.66 -9.95
C ILE A 169 0.34 2.77 -10.96
N LEU A 170 0.04 2.42 -12.20
CA LEU A 170 -0.34 3.34 -13.24
C LEU A 170 -1.87 3.47 -13.27
N LEU A 171 -2.35 4.70 -13.25
CA LEU A 171 -3.74 5.04 -13.54
C LEU A 171 -3.84 5.51 -15.00
N THR A 172 -4.79 4.98 -15.75
CA THR A 172 -5.09 5.43 -17.10
C THR A 172 -6.60 5.60 -17.27
N ASN A 173 -7.02 6.22 -18.39
CA ASN A 173 -8.44 6.26 -18.76
C ASN A 173 -9.05 4.86 -18.90
N SER A 174 -8.24 3.86 -19.26
CA SER A 174 -8.68 2.48 -19.50
C SER A 174 -8.67 1.60 -18.25
N GLY A 175 -8.09 2.04 -17.14
CA GLY A 175 -8.02 1.22 -15.94
C GLY A 175 -6.98 1.66 -14.92
N ILE A 176 -6.66 0.76 -13.99
CA ILE A 176 -5.58 0.93 -13.02
C ILE A 176 -4.86 -0.41 -12.87
N GLY A 177 -3.53 -0.40 -12.85
CA GLY A 177 -2.72 -1.61 -12.85
C GLY A 177 -1.25 -1.33 -12.57
N TRP A 178 -0.44 -2.37 -12.45
CA TRP A 178 0.99 -2.26 -12.13
C TRP A 178 1.81 -2.20 -13.41
N ALA A 179 2.80 -1.33 -13.42
CA ALA A 179 3.78 -1.21 -14.47
C ALA A 179 5.17 -1.10 -13.83
N ASP A 180 6.19 -1.36 -14.62
CA ASP A 180 7.57 -1.34 -14.20
C ASP A 180 8.36 -0.36 -15.09
N PHE A 181 9.30 0.37 -14.50
CA PHE A 181 10.19 1.28 -15.22
C PHE A 181 11.49 1.51 -14.44
N ASP A 182 12.43 2.22 -15.04
CA ASP A 182 13.67 2.62 -14.39
C ASP A 182 13.38 3.29 -13.02
N CYS A 183 14.03 2.80 -11.97
CA CYS A 183 13.89 3.31 -10.61
C CYS A 183 14.24 4.79 -10.47
N ASP A 184 15.08 5.33 -11.36
CA ASP A 184 15.57 6.71 -11.33
C ASP A 184 14.60 7.69 -12.01
N LEU A 185 13.45 7.22 -12.50
CA LEU A 185 12.42 8.08 -13.09
C LEU A 185 11.75 8.93 -12.00
N ALA A 186 12.23 10.16 -11.84
CA ALA A 186 11.74 11.08 -10.81
C ALA A 186 10.38 11.75 -11.14
N LYS A 187 9.93 11.68 -12.40
CA LYS A 187 8.70 12.32 -12.88
C LYS A 187 7.55 11.32 -13.03
N ILE A 188 7.34 10.52 -11.99
CA ILE A 188 6.16 9.66 -11.84
C ILE A 188 5.23 10.33 -10.81
N GLY A 189 3.92 10.38 -11.09
CA GLY A 189 2.89 11.18 -10.40
C GLY A 189 2.78 11.04 -8.86
N GLY A 190 3.42 10.08 -8.22
CA GLY A 190 3.45 10.00 -6.76
C GLY A 190 3.99 8.69 -6.21
N TYR A 191 3.63 8.41 -4.96
CA TYR A 191 4.00 7.18 -4.27
C TYR A 191 3.03 6.83 -3.14
N VAL A 192 3.04 5.56 -2.73
CA VAL A 192 2.18 5.05 -1.66
C VAL A 192 3.04 4.56 -0.51
N CYS A 193 2.84 5.11 0.68
CA CYS A 193 3.47 4.63 1.91
C CYS A 193 2.52 3.70 2.68
N LYS A 194 3.10 2.74 3.40
CA LYS A 194 2.42 1.76 4.26
C LYS A 194 3.17 1.60 5.58
N LYS A 195 2.43 1.60 6.68
CA LYS A 195 2.95 1.25 8.02
C LYS A 195 1.97 0.42 8.82
N LYS A 196 2.42 -0.16 9.94
CA LYS A 196 1.52 -0.86 10.88
C LYS A 196 0.66 0.17 11.61
N ALA A 197 -0.60 -0.18 11.82
CA ALA A 197 -1.49 0.60 12.67
C ALA A 197 -1.02 0.51 14.12
N GLN A 198 -1.15 1.62 14.85
CA GLN A 198 -0.79 1.68 16.25
C GLN A 198 -1.87 1.01 17.09
N LYS A 199 -1.48 0.33 18.16
CA LYS A 199 -2.44 -0.21 19.13
C LYS A 199 -3.08 0.97 19.85
N ALA A 200 -4.38 1.17 19.70
CA ALA A 200 -5.12 2.11 20.52
C ALA A 200 -5.18 1.54 21.94
N VAL A 201 -4.68 2.32 22.90
CA VAL A 201 -4.90 2.06 24.32
C VAL A 201 -6.28 2.63 24.64
N ASP A 202 -7.20 1.79 25.12
CA ASP A 202 -8.46 2.25 25.70
C ASP A 202 -8.10 3.09 26.94
N GLU A 203 -8.17 4.41 26.82
CA GLU A 203 -8.32 5.30 27.97
C GLU A 203 -9.79 5.24 28.36
N GLY A 204 -10.12 4.23 29.16
CA GLY A 204 -11.45 4.05 29.76
C GLY A 204 -11.79 5.11 30.80
#